data_AF-A0A2V6CXP7-F1
#
_entry.id   AF-A0A2V6CXP7-F1
#
_cell.length_a   1.000
_cell.length_b   1.000
_cell.length_c   1.000
_cell.angle_alpha   90.00
_cell.angle_beta   90.00
_cell.angle_gamma   90.00
#
_symmetry.space_group_name_H-M   'P 1'
#
loop_
_entity.id
_entity.type
_entity.pdbx_description
1 polymer ?
#
loop_
_entity_poly.entity_id
_entity_poly.type
_entity_poly.pdbx_seq_one_letter_code
_entity_poly.pdbx_strand_id
1 'polypeptide(L)'
;MSQRRFGISKLEGTQPKHERKIIMTKNKNYYFPSPWLHADDLPAEGKDYTCTGIEDYTDRDQVVKPVLTFLETDKKLILNATQFGDMMRLTGEEDADQWAGTRVKLVPVIITITDKKAGTTKDVPTIKIQPTSPLVATDKPLVEEPIFQSGESKNEDDEEGIPF
;
A
#
# COMPACT_ATOMS: atom_id res chain seq x y z
N MET A 1 41.04 26.39 61.21
CA MET A 1 39.60 26.63 61.42
C MET A 1 39.23 27.97 60.80
N SER A 2 38.38 27.97 59.77
CA SER A 2 37.31 28.95 59.53
C SER A 2 36.85 28.82 58.08
N GLN A 3 35.72 28.16 57.89
CA GLN A 3 35.03 28.00 56.61
C GLN A 3 34.32 29.31 56.24
N ARG A 4 34.39 29.71 54.97
CA ARG A 4 33.28 30.40 54.29
C ARG A 4 33.07 29.79 52.91
N ARG A 5 31.88 29.19 52.78
CA ARG A 5 31.29 28.57 51.60
C ARG A 5 30.62 29.64 50.75
N PHE A 6 30.95 29.77 49.47
CA PHE A 6 30.07 30.37 48.45
C PHE A 6 30.49 29.84 47.07
N GLY A 7 29.52 29.37 46.28
CA GLY A 7 29.73 29.02 44.86
C GLY A 7 29.16 27.68 44.44
N ILE A 8 27.87 27.44 44.72
CA ILE A 8 27.09 26.43 44.00
C ILE A 8 26.81 26.96 42.57
N SER A 9 27.39 26.33 41.56
CA SER A 9 26.91 26.43 40.17
C SER A 9 26.75 25.01 39.63
N LYS A 10 25.76 24.31 40.20
CA LYS A 10 25.23 23.08 39.63
C LYS A 10 24.43 23.50 38.40
N LEU A 11 24.95 23.23 37.21
CA LEU A 11 24.20 23.30 35.96
C LEU A 11 23.17 22.17 36.00
N GLU A 12 22.04 22.46 36.64
CA GLU A 12 20.81 21.67 36.59
C GLU A 12 20.09 21.96 35.27
N GLY A 13 19.61 20.90 34.63
CA GLY A 13 18.42 21.02 33.79
C GLY A 13 18.61 20.99 32.28
N THR A 14 19.32 20.01 31.72
CA THR A 14 18.86 19.50 30.41
C THR A 14 17.55 18.76 30.68
N GLN A 15 16.45 19.41 30.33
CA GLN A 15 15.10 18.92 30.54
C GLN A 15 14.94 17.49 30.03
N PRO A 16 14.25 16.60 30.76
CA PRO A 16 13.91 15.30 30.22
C PRO A 16 13.04 15.53 28.97
N LYS A 17 13.59 15.12 27.82
CA LYS A 17 12.88 14.91 26.57
C LYS A 17 11.57 14.25 26.93
N HIS A 18 10.44 14.90 26.64
CA HIS A 18 9.12 14.34 26.89
C HIS A 18 9.07 12.98 26.19
N GLU A 19 9.33 11.92 26.95
CA GLU A 19 8.95 10.58 26.60
C GLU A 19 7.44 10.67 26.51
N ARG A 20 6.91 10.69 25.28
CA ARG A 20 5.49 10.50 25.07
C ARG A 20 5.21 9.16 25.69
N LYS A 21 4.71 9.16 26.93
CA LYS A 21 4.21 7.97 27.59
C LYS A 21 3.01 7.58 26.76
N ILE A 22 3.24 6.76 25.73
CA ILE A 22 2.20 6.09 24.98
C ILE A 22 1.42 5.42 26.09
N ILE A 23 0.19 5.89 26.31
CA ILE A 23 -0.72 5.26 27.24
C ILE A 23 -1.00 3.93 26.56
N MET A 24 -0.15 2.92 26.83
CA MET A 24 -0.28 1.59 26.26
C MET A 24 -1.51 1.00 26.93
N THR A 25 -2.68 1.29 26.37
CA THR A 25 -3.88 0.53 26.64
C THR A 25 -3.50 -0.92 26.39
N LYS A 26 -3.53 -1.74 27.44
CA LYS A 26 -3.11 -3.15 27.42
C LYS A 26 -4.14 -3.96 26.63
N ASN A 27 -4.11 -3.82 25.31
CA ASN A 27 -4.95 -4.55 24.37
C ASN A 27 -4.27 -5.85 23.94
N LYS A 28 -4.97 -6.71 23.21
CA LYS A 28 -4.45 -8.00 22.72
C LYS A 28 -3.07 -7.87 22.04
N ASN A 29 -2.86 -6.82 21.24
CA ASN A 29 -1.59 -6.56 20.57
C ASN A 29 -0.42 -6.23 21.55
N TYR A 30 -0.71 -5.71 22.74
CA TYR A 30 0.31 -5.49 23.79
C TYR A 30 0.81 -6.82 24.38
N TYR A 31 -0.08 -7.80 24.54
CA TYR A 31 0.26 -9.12 25.08
C TYR A 31 0.76 -10.10 24.02
N PHE A 32 0.35 -9.89 22.76
CA PHE A 32 0.67 -10.75 21.63
C PHE A 32 1.09 -9.87 20.44
N PRO A 33 2.31 -9.30 20.48
CA PRO A 33 2.80 -8.51 19.35
C PRO A 33 2.94 -9.43 18.13
N SER A 34 2.18 -9.12 17.08
CA SER A 34 2.25 -9.81 15.80
C SER A 34 3.14 -9.00 14.84
N PRO A 35 4.07 -9.64 14.10
CA PRO A 35 4.83 -8.95 13.06
C PRO A 35 3.94 -8.61 11.84
N TRP A 36 2.70 -9.10 11.82
CA TRP A 36 1.78 -8.94 10.70
C TRP A 36 0.86 -7.74 10.89
N LEU A 37 0.65 -7.01 9.80
CA LEU A 37 -0.35 -5.94 9.74
C LEU A 37 -1.76 -6.56 9.79
N HIS A 38 -2.60 -6.04 10.67
CA HIS A 38 -4.00 -6.44 10.80
C HIS A 38 -4.91 -5.25 10.55
N ALA A 39 -6.15 -5.50 10.13
CA ALA A 39 -7.12 -4.44 9.86
C ALA A 39 -7.38 -3.54 11.09
N ASP A 40 -7.28 -4.09 12.31
CA ASP A 40 -7.44 -3.35 13.58
C ASP A 40 -6.28 -2.36 13.85
N ASP A 41 -5.14 -2.54 13.19
CA ASP A 41 -3.98 -1.65 13.30
C ASP A 41 -4.09 -0.41 12.41
N LEU A 42 -5.03 -0.43 11.45
CA LEU A 42 -5.24 0.64 10.49
C LEU A 42 -6.38 1.56 10.95
N PRO A 43 -6.26 2.89 10.71
CA PRO A 43 -7.39 3.80 10.91
C PRO A 43 -8.51 3.47 9.91
N ALA A 44 -9.76 3.80 10.27
CA ALA A 44 -10.94 3.52 9.44
C ALA A 44 -10.85 4.15 8.03
N GLU A 45 -10.21 5.31 7.91
CA GLU A 45 -9.99 6.01 6.64
C GLU A 45 -8.90 5.38 5.77
N GLY A 46 -8.16 4.41 6.31
CA GLY A 46 -6.94 3.86 5.77
C GLY A 46 -5.75 4.79 5.91
N LYS A 47 -4.56 4.24 5.63
CA LYS A 47 -3.29 4.98 5.70
C LYS A 47 -2.43 4.65 4.50
N ASP A 48 -1.70 5.65 4.01
CA ASP A 48 -0.73 5.50 2.94
C ASP A 48 0.56 4.86 3.49
N TYR A 49 1.07 3.88 2.75
CA TYR A 49 2.32 3.19 3.02
C TYR A 49 3.16 3.15 1.75
N THR A 50 4.46 3.28 1.93
CA THR A 50 5.45 3.18 0.87
C THR A 50 6.05 1.79 0.92
N CYS A 51 5.84 1.00 -0.14
CA CYS A 51 6.43 -0.32 -0.29
C CYS A 51 7.95 -0.20 -0.35
N THR A 52 8.68 -0.93 0.49
CA THR A 52 10.15 -0.98 0.44
C THR A 52 10.66 -2.16 -0.38
N GLY A 53 9.86 -3.20 -0.52
CA GLY A 53 10.18 -4.40 -1.27
C GLY A 53 9.28 -5.57 -0.89
N ILE A 54 9.58 -6.72 -1.46
CA ILE A 54 8.88 -7.97 -1.22
C ILE A 54 9.83 -9.00 -0.60
N GLU A 55 9.30 -9.83 0.30
CA GLU A 55 10.00 -10.97 0.89
C GLU A 55 9.14 -12.22 0.77
N ASP A 56 9.79 -13.37 0.68
CA ASP A 56 9.13 -14.67 0.74
C ASP A 56 8.95 -15.11 2.20
N TYR A 57 7.71 -15.41 2.58
CA TYR A 57 7.39 -16.02 3.87
C TYR A 57 6.83 -17.42 3.68
N THR A 58 7.52 -18.41 4.24
CA THR A 58 7.03 -19.78 4.27
C THR A 58 6.15 -19.98 5.49
N ASP A 59 4.86 -20.25 5.25
CA ASP A 59 3.90 -20.58 6.29
C ASP A 59 4.20 -21.94 6.93
N ARG A 60 3.51 -22.28 8.02
CA ARG A 60 3.64 -23.56 8.72
C ARG A 60 3.32 -24.76 7.81
N ASP A 61 2.43 -24.56 6.84
CA ASP A 61 2.08 -25.53 5.81
C ASP A 61 3.10 -25.63 4.66
N GLN A 62 4.29 -25.02 4.80
CA GLN A 62 5.35 -24.96 3.78
C GLN A 62 4.93 -24.29 2.47
N VAL A 63 3.88 -23.47 2.51
CA VAL A 63 3.44 -22.65 1.38
C VAL A 63 4.17 -21.32 1.43
N VAL A 64 4.90 -21.00 0.37
CA VAL A 64 5.54 -19.69 0.19
C VAL A 64 4.47 -18.66 -0.11
N LYS A 65 4.50 -17.55 0.62
CA LYS A 65 3.59 -16.42 0.46
C LYS A 65 4.38 -15.12 0.27
N PRO A 66 3.97 -14.28 -0.69
CA PRO A 66 4.55 -12.96 -0.87
C PRO A 66 4.22 -12.03 0.31
N VAL A 67 5.23 -11.33 0.82
CA VAL A 67 5.10 -10.39 1.94
C VAL A 67 5.61 -9.02 1.55
N LEU A 68 4.75 -8.01 1.66
CA LEU A 68 5.14 -6.62 1.50
C LEU A 68 5.74 -6.05 2.78
N THR A 69 6.85 -5.35 2.59
CA THR A 69 7.48 -4.51 3.61
C THR A 69 7.21 -3.04 3.33
N PHE A 70 7.13 -2.24 4.39
CA PHE A 70 6.81 -0.81 4.28
C PHE A 70 7.84 0.04 5.03
N LEU A 71 8.01 1.29 4.58
CA LEU A 71 8.92 2.24 5.21
C LEU A 71 8.36 2.80 6.53
N GLU A 72 7.05 2.99 6.59
CA GLU A 72 6.34 3.68 7.67
C GLU A 72 6.05 2.78 8.89
N THR A 73 6.27 1.47 8.78
CA THR A 73 6.01 0.51 9.86
C THR A 73 6.91 -0.71 9.77
N ASP A 74 7.33 -1.23 10.92
CA ASP A 74 8.04 -2.51 11.03
C ASP A 74 7.13 -3.73 10.77
N LYS A 75 5.81 -3.53 10.68
CA LYS A 75 4.84 -4.58 10.39
C LYS A 75 4.81 -4.90 8.91
N LYS A 76 4.65 -6.17 8.59
CA LYS A 76 4.62 -6.67 7.21
C LYS A 76 3.22 -7.13 6.82
N LEU A 77 2.88 -7.05 5.54
CA LEU A 77 1.59 -7.51 5.02
C LEU A 77 1.78 -8.76 4.16
N ILE A 78 1.20 -9.87 4.59
CA ILE A 78 1.10 -11.07 3.75
C ILE A 78 0.05 -10.82 2.68
N LEU A 79 0.44 -10.97 1.41
CA LEU A 79 -0.46 -10.82 0.29
C LEU A 79 -1.17 -12.14 -0.01
N ASN A 80 -2.49 -12.08 -0.11
CA ASN A 80 -3.30 -13.12 -0.76
C ASN A 80 -3.31 -12.90 -2.27
N ALA A 81 -3.66 -13.95 -3.04
CA ALA A 81 -3.70 -13.89 -4.51
C ALA A 81 -4.50 -12.70 -5.07
N THR A 82 -5.63 -12.35 -4.44
CA THR A 82 -6.41 -11.17 -4.84
C THR A 82 -5.65 -9.87 -4.61
N GLN A 83 -5.01 -9.71 -3.45
CA GLN A 83 -4.23 -8.52 -3.12
C GLN A 83 -2.97 -8.41 -3.97
N PHE A 84 -2.36 -9.54 -4.33
CA PHE A 84 -1.25 -9.60 -5.28
C PHE A 84 -1.72 -9.11 -6.67
N GLY A 85 -2.87 -9.58 -7.13
CA GLY A 85 -3.47 -9.09 -8.38
C GLY A 85 -3.86 -7.61 -8.33
N ASP A 86 -4.32 -7.11 -7.18
CA ASP A 86 -4.54 -5.68 -6.97
C ASP A 86 -3.22 -4.90 -7.09
N MET A 87 -2.13 -5.38 -6.48
CA MET A 87 -0.80 -4.75 -6.63
C MET A 87 -0.33 -4.68 -8.08
N MET A 88 -0.41 -5.79 -8.83
CA MET A 88 -0.05 -5.81 -10.26
C MET A 88 -0.86 -4.80 -11.08
N ARG A 89 -2.16 -4.67 -10.79
CA ARG A 89 -3.03 -3.70 -11.47
C ARG A 89 -2.71 -2.26 -11.10
N LEU A 90 -2.23 -2.03 -9.88
CA LEU A 90 -1.88 -0.71 -9.37
C LEU A 90 -0.53 -0.23 -9.90
N THR A 91 0.45 -1.12 -9.96
CA THR A 91 1.82 -0.78 -10.39
C THR A 91 1.97 -0.89 -11.91
N GLY A 92 1.18 -1.74 -12.57
CA GLY A 92 1.39 -2.13 -13.96
C GLY A 92 2.54 -3.12 -14.16
N GLU A 93 3.21 -3.52 -13.08
CA GLU A 93 4.39 -4.37 -13.09
C GLU A 93 4.01 -5.77 -12.58
N GLU A 94 4.32 -6.80 -13.37
CA GLU A 94 4.11 -8.20 -12.99
C GLU A 94 5.17 -8.69 -12.00
N ASP A 95 6.35 -8.06 -12.05
CA ASP A 95 7.51 -8.42 -11.24
C ASP A 95 7.46 -7.70 -9.90
N ALA A 96 7.37 -8.46 -8.81
CA ALA A 96 7.08 -7.91 -7.49
C ALA A 96 8.25 -7.16 -6.86
N ASP A 97 9.48 -7.40 -7.31
CA ASP A 97 10.67 -6.64 -6.91
C ASP A 97 10.58 -5.17 -7.38
N GLN A 98 9.86 -4.91 -8.47
CA GLN A 98 9.66 -3.54 -9.00
C GLN A 98 8.66 -2.72 -8.19
N TRP A 99 7.96 -3.31 -7.22
CA TRP A 99 6.98 -2.59 -6.41
C TRP A 99 7.63 -1.72 -5.33
N ALA A 100 8.93 -1.87 -5.08
CA ALA A 100 9.69 -1.01 -4.19
C ALA A 100 9.58 0.47 -4.62
N GLY A 101 9.30 1.35 -3.67
CA GLY A 101 9.04 2.78 -3.91
C GLY A 101 7.59 3.12 -4.24
N THR A 102 6.72 2.13 -4.49
CA THR A 102 5.30 2.39 -4.79
C THR A 102 4.54 2.77 -3.52
N ARG A 103 3.70 3.80 -3.61
CA ARG A 103 2.80 4.21 -2.51
C ARG A 103 1.42 3.58 -2.66
N VAL A 104 0.98 2.90 -1.62
CA VAL A 104 -0.30 2.19 -1.58
C VAL A 104 -1.11 2.59 -0.36
N LYS A 105 -2.43 2.75 -0.52
CA LYS A 105 -3.33 3.05 0.59
C LYS A 105 -3.89 1.74 1.13
N LEU A 106 -3.62 1.45 2.39
CA LEU A 106 -4.19 0.28 3.06
C LEU A 106 -5.44 0.70 3.83
N VAL A 107 -6.58 0.12 3.46
CA VAL A 107 -7.88 0.42 4.08
C VAL A 107 -8.42 -0.83 4.77
N PRO A 108 -8.83 -0.76 6.05
CA PRO A 108 -9.51 -1.87 6.70
C PRO A 108 -10.93 -2.01 6.15
N VAL A 109 -11.28 -3.22 5.69
CA VAL A 109 -12.60 -3.54 5.13
C VAL A 109 -13.11 -4.80 5.79
N ILE A 110 -14.40 -4.83 6.14
CA ILE A 110 -15.05 -6.06 6.59
C ILE A 110 -15.64 -6.74 5.36
N ILE A 111 -15.22 -7.98 5.09
CA ILE A 111 -15.80 -8.79 4.02
C ILE A 111 -16.60 -9.94 4.62
N THR A 112 -17.74 -10.21 4.01
CA THR A 112 -18.63 -11.28 4.42
C THR A 112 -18.29 -12.54 3.62
N ILE A 113 -17.69 -13.53 4.26
CA ILE A 113 -17.32 -14.80 3.64
C ILE A 113 -18.42 -15.83 3.92
N THR A 114 -18.99 -16.38 2.86
CA THR A 114 -19.97 -17.47 2.96
C THR A 114 -19.26 -18.80 2.80
N ASP A 115 -19.25 -19.62 3.87
CA ASP A 115 -18.72 -20.97 3.78
C ASP A 115 -19.79 -21.90 3.18
N LYS A 116 -19.56 -22.34 1.94
CA LYS A 116 -20.50 -23.19 1.20
C LYS A 116 -20.66 -24.59 1.80
N LYS A 117 -19.72 -25.06 2.64
CA LYS A 117 -19.77 -26.40 3.25
C LYS A 117 -20.55 -26.41 4.57
N ALA A 118 -20.45 -25.33 5.34
CA ALA A 118 -21.10 -25.15 6.63
C ALA A 118 -22.40 -24.31 6.55
N GLY A 119 -22.71 -23.75 5.38
CA GLY A 119 -23.88 -22.87 5.19
C GLY A 119 -23.86 -21.61 6.06
N THR A 120 -22.69 -21.27 6.62
CA THR A 120 -22.53 -20.18 7.58
C THR A 120 -21.88 -18.98 6.92
N THR A 121 -22.39 -17.81 7.25
CA THR A 121 -21.83 -16.53 6.81
C THR A 121 -21.00 -15.94 7.96
N LYS A 122 -19.78 -15.47 7.68
CA LYS A 122 -18.89 -14.88 8.68
C LYS A 122 -18.31 -13.57 8.16
N ASP A 123 -18.38 -12.52 8.98
CA ASP A 123 -17.72 -11.25 8.73
C ASP A 123 -16.27 -11.32 9.18
N VAL A 124 -15.35 -11.07 8.25
CA VAL A 124 -13.92 -11.14 8.47
C VAL A 124 -13.30 -9.78 8.15
N PRO A 125 -12.62 -9.14 9.12
CA PRO A 125 -11.87 -7.92 8.87
C PRO A 125 -10.63 -8.25 8.04
N THR A 126 -10.51 -7.60 6.89
CA THR A 126 -9.41 -7.74 5.92
C THR A 126 -8.84 -6.37 5.58
N ILE A 127 -7.71 -6.36 4.86
CA ILE A 127 -7.04 -5.14 4.40
C ILE A 127 -7.19 -5.09 2.88
N LYS A 128 -7.75 -3.99 2.37
CA LYS A 128 -7.83 -3.72 0.94
C LYS A 128 -6.74 -2.73 0.53
N ILE A 129 -6.05 -3.03 -0.56
CA ILE A 129 -5.07 -2.14 -1.17
C ILE A 129 -5.80 -1.24 -2.17
N GLN A 130 -5.60 0.07 -2.05
CA GLN A 130 -6.14 1.07 -2.96
C GLN A 130 -4.99 1.88 -3.55
N PRO A 131 -5.17 2.43 -4.78
CA PRO A 131 -4.21 3.37 -5.31
C PRO A 131 -4.17 4.59 -4.39
N THR A 132 -2.98 4.94 -3.92
CA THR A 132 -2.75 6.34 -3.54
C THR A 132 -2.70 7.10 -4.84
N SER A 133 -3.50 8.14 -4.99
CA SER A 133 -3.39 8.99 -6.17
C SER A 133 -2.00 9.63 -6.16
N PRO A 134 -1.09 9.33 -7.09
CA PRO A 134 0.19 10.01 -7.13
C PRO A 134 0.00 11.33 -7.89
N LEU A 135 0.23 12.46 -7.23
CA LEU A 135 0.78 13.61 -7.93
C LEU A 135 2.20 13.22 -8.40
N VAL A 136 2.48 13.48 -9.69
CA VAL A 136 3.69 13.15 -10.49
C VAL A 136 3.57 11.80 -11.22
N ALA A 137 3.01 11.76 -12.44
CA ALA A 137 3.67 12.13 -13.70
C ALA A 137 4.91 11.26 -14.02
N THR A 138 4.67 10.05 -14.49
CA THR A 138 5.51 9.51 -15.58
C THR A 138 4.83 9.94 -16.87
N ASP A 139 5.26 11.09 -17.39
CA ASP A 139 5.23 11.39 -18.81
C ASP A 139 6.02 10.27 -19.51
N LYS A 140 5.32 9.21 -19.89
CA LYS A 140 5.69 8.47 -21.08
C LYS A 140 4.70 8.99 -22.12
N PRO A 141 5.15 9.82 -23.07
CA PRO A 141 4.24 10.40 -24.05
C PRO A 141 3.50 9.26 -24.72
N LEU A 142 2.18 9.40 -24.73
CA LEU A 142 1.29 8.68 -25.61
C LEU A 142 1.92 8.80 -27.00
N VAL A 143 2.49 7.71 -27.51
CA VAL A 143 2.86 7.64 -28.91
C VAL A 143 1.52 7.55 -29.64
N GLU A 144 0.85 8.69 -29.78
CA GLU A 144 -0.09 8.91 -30.88
C GLU A 144 0.76 8.66 -32.13
N GLU A 145 0.58 7.50 -32.76
CA GLU A 145 1.10 7.34 -34.11
C GLU A 145 0.49 8.47 -34.94
N PRO A 146 1.30 9.35 -35.55
CA PRO A 146 0.78 10.34 -36.46
C PRO A 146 0.26 9.57 -37.68
N ILE A 147 -1.06 9.37 -37.75
CA ILE A 147 -1.70 9.02 -39.01
C ILE A 147 -1.57 10.27 -39.87
N PHE A 148 -0.49 10.31 -40.66
CA PHE A 148 -0.27 11.30 -41.69
C PHE A 148 -1.54 11.40 -42.55
N GLN A 149 -2.27 12.50 -42.39
CA GLN A 149 -3.19 12.98 -43.40
C GLN A 149 -2.39 13.20 -44.69
N SER A 150 -2.55 12.30 -45.64
CA SER A 150 -2.26 12.59 -47.04
C SER A 150 -3.60 12.77 -47.76
N GLY A 151 -3.94 14.05 -47.94
CA GLY A 151 -4.60 14.63 -49.12
C GLY A 151 -5.73 13.86 -49.81
N GLU A 152 -6.96 14.29 -49.50
CA GLU A 152 -8.01 14.74 -50.42
C GLU A 152 -7.76 14.65 -51.95
N SER A 153 -8.73 14.08 -52.68
CA SER A 153 -9.35 14.54 -53.95
C SER A 153 -10.23 13.40 -54.51
N LYS A 154 -11.53 13.36 -54.23
CA LYS A 154 -12.65 13.91 -55.02
C LYS A 154 -12.77 13.31 -56.43
N ASN A 155 -13.89 12.61 -56.70
CA ASN A 155 -14.90 13.03 -57.66
C ASN A 155 -16.18 12.18 -57.52
N GLU A 156 -17.27 12.91 -57.36
CA GLU A 156 -18.67 12.54 -57.62
C GLU A 156 -18.88 12.26 -59.12
N ASP A 157 -20.12 11.88 -59.44
CA ASP A 157 -20.71 11.77 -60.79
C ASP A 157 -20.33 10.49 -61.56
N ASP A 158 -21.23 9.73 -62.19
CA ASP A 158 -22.67 9.81 -62.37
C ASP A 158 -23.11 8.51 -63.08
N GLU A 159 -24.41 8.23 -63.00
CA GLU A 159 -25.24 7.55 -64.00
C GLU A 159 -24.90 6.20 -64.68
N GLU A 160 -25.96 5.37 -64.69
CA GLU A 160 -26.47 4.58 -65.82
C GLU A 160 -25.61 3.46 -66.42
N GLY A 161 -26.14 2.23 -66.28
CA GLY A 161 -26.65 1.60 -67.50
C GLY A 161 -25.86 0.43 -68.10
N ILE A 162 -26.40 -0.77 -67.82
CA ILE A 162 -26.68 -1.88 -68.76
C ILE A 162 -25.52 -2.60 -69.51
N PRO A 163 -25.74 -3.84 -70.00
CA PRO A 163 -24.87 -5.00 -69.80
C PRO A 163 -24.18 -5.44 -71.10
N PHE A 164 -23.44 -6.55 -71.08
CA PHE A 164 -23.45 -7.57 -72.15
C PHE A 164 -22.93 -8.91 -71.62
#